data_AF-A0A9X3BUK4-F1
#
_entry.id   AF-A0A9X3BUK4-F1
#
_cell.length_a   1.000
_cell.length_b   1.000
_cell.length_c   1.000
_cell.angle_alpha   90.00
_cell.angle_beta   90.00
_cell.angle_gamma   90.00
#
_symmetry.space_group_name_H-M   'P 1'
#
loop_
_entity.id
_entity.type
_entity.pdbx_description
1 polymer ?
#
loop_
_entity_poly.entity_id
_entity_poly.type
_entity_poly.pdbx_seq_one_letter_code
_entity_poly.pdbx_strand_id
1 'polypeptide(L)'
;MADGLGLSVGATRLTAVVVGRTALTRSPVLTQYPHRPAEVGVPSENPELTERGLILTDFVDRVGDPVGIVAADGTSHRGEVVLADALRALLRALTRGQAPADPVAVSHPAHWRPAAVDALRGALAAVPDFGAAPVVVSDAATALTALQDDPGLPTSGVVALCDFGGTGTSITLADAGNGFTPIGPTVRHPDFSGAAIDQALLTRVINDLSAAGDVDLTGTSAIGSLTRLRGQCRAAKERLSSAAVTSLAADLPGRSSEVRLTRAELDDAVRQPLADFVAVVHETLERAGVRTADLAAVASTGGGARVPVITATLSESFRVPVVTNPQPELAAAIGAGLAAVRGGADNTMTAMAAAPAAAALAGAAQADDMSQSSTFRALAWSDADDIPDVAATDHYEYDAPADSPAGDDRPAGSTTARPVVAFGPRDDDDTAVPPVPWYRRPPVIVAVGALIVLLLVAFAAAYALSGDDEPATTPTTTPTTTTAPAPPPAAPGETPAPQTQAPPPETVYETAPPPAAPESPAPPPPSEAPPPPPPPTTTAPPPPPETTQPPASTTRPPIIPTLPYTTIPGLPFVPAPPPIGGN
;
A
#
# COMPACT_ATOMS: atom_id res chain seq x y z
N MET A 1 -10.70 22.66 -18.04
CA MET A 1 -10.28 21.28 -18.32
C MET A 1 -10.88 20.41 -17.22
N ALA A 2 -11.10 19.12 -17.45
CA ALA A 2 -11.45 18.21 -16.35
C ALA A 2 -10.17 17.96 -15.54
N ASP A 3 -10.19 18.15 -14.22
CA ASP A 3 -9.02 17.85 -13.39
C ASP A 3 -9.26 16.47 -12.78
N GLY A 4 -8.56 15.47 -13.30
CA GLY A 4 -8.85 14.07 -13.00
C GLY A 4 -8.81 13.75 -11.52
N LEU A 5 -9.66 12.81 -11.13
CA LEU A 5 -9.74 12.31 -9.77
C LEU A 5 -8.98 10.99 -9.67
N GLY A 6 -7.93 10.99 -8.86
CA GLY A 6 -7.10 9.83 -8.65
C GLY A 6 -7.21 9.30 -7.23
N LEU A 7 -7.41 8.00 -7.12
CA LEU A 7 -7.40 7.25 -5.87
C LEU A 7 -6.16 6.36 -5.81
N SER A 8 -5.63 6.12 -4.62
CA SER A 8 -4.51 5.21 -4.38
C SER A 8 -4.75 4.32 -3.19
N VAL A 9 -4.49 3.02 -3.40
CA VAL A 9 -4.57 1.96 -2.42
C VAL A 9 -3.16 1.67 -1.87
N GLY A 10 -2.90 2.09 -0.64
CA GLY A 10 -1.70 1.70 0.11
C GLY A 10 -2.06 1.00 1.42
N ALA A 11 -1.29 -0.03 1.80
CA ALA A 11 -1.53 -0.84 3.00
C ALA A 11 -1.51 -0.05 4.34
N THR A 12 -1.00 1.20 4.36
CA THR A 12 -1.05 2.08 5.54
C THR A 12 -1.80 3.40 5.32
N ARG A 13 -2.15 3.73 4.08
CA ARG A 13 -2.71 5.03 3.68
C ARG A 13 -3.55 4.81 2.41
N LEU A 14 -4.84 5.14 2.46
CA LEU A 14 -5.66 5.36 1.28
C LEU A 14 -5.66 6.86 0.97
N THR A 15 -5.43 7.21 -0.30
CA THR A 15 -5.29 8.61 -0.74
C THR A 15 -6.24 8.90 -1.89
N ALA A 16 -6.85 10.08 -1.89
CA ALA A 16 -7.65 10.62 -2.97
C ALA A 16 -7.17 12.01 -3.33
N VAL A 17 -7.00 12.30 -4.62
CA VAL A 17 -6.49 13.55 -5.14
C VAL A 17 -7.41 14.04 -6.26
N VAL A 18 -7.76 15.32 -6.20
CA VAL A 18 -8.21 16.07 -7.37
C VAL A 18 -7.01 16.87 -7.84
N VAL A 19 -6.49 16.53 -9.04
CA VAL A 19 -5.21 17.07 -9.53
C VAL A 19 -5.21 18.60 -9.50
N GLY A 20 -4.14 19.19 -8.95
CA GLY A 20 -4.00 20.65 -8.82
C GLY A 20 -4.94 21.34 -7.82
N ARG A 21 -5.91 20.64 -7.20
CA ARG A 21 -6.91 21.24 -6.30
C ARG A 21 -6.77 20.82 -4.83
N THR A 22 -6.83 19.53 -4.54
CA THR A 22 -6.93 19.04 -3.15
C THR A 22 -6.52 17.57 -3.03
N ALA A 23 -6.00 17.20 -1.87
CA ALA A 23 -5.65 15.83 -1.51
C ALA A 23 -6.27 15.47 -0.15
N LEU A 24 -6.79 14.25 -0.05
CA LEU A 24 -7.33 13.66 1.17
C LEU A 24 -6.64 12.32 1.41
N THR A 25 -6.23 12.07 2.64
CA THR A 25 -5.59 10.80 3.02
C THR A 25 -6.18 10.29 4.33
N ARG A 26 -6.36 8.97 4.40
CA ARG A 26 -6.95 8.24 5.53
C ARG A 26 -6.22 6.92 5.76
N SER A 27 -6.20 6.45 7.00
CA SER A 27 -5.81 5.08 7.32
C SER A 27 -6.81 4.08 6.70
N PRO A 28 -6.37 2.88 6.25
CA PRO A 28 -7.25 1.83 5.72
C PRO A 28 -8.03 1.13 6.84
N VAL A 29 -8.95 1.88 7.44
CA VAL A 29 -9.87 1.47 8.49
C VAL A 29 -11.26 1.89 8.03
N LEU A 30 -12.17 0.95 7.84
CA LEU A 30 -13.55 1.23 7.45
C LEU A 30 -14.44 1.07 8.69
N THR A 31 -15.26 2.07 8.99
CA THR A 31 -16.32 1.97 10.00
C THR A 31 -17.66 1.94 9.28
N GLN A 32 -18.32 0.79 9.27
CA GLN A 32 -19.65 0.59 8.70
C GLN A 32 -20.73 0.89 9.75
N TYR A 33 -21.85 1.45 9.30
CA TYR A 33 -23.00 1.80 10.14
C TYR A 33 -24.30 1.26 9.53
N PRO A 34 -25.27 0.76 10.33
CA PRO A 34 -26.55 0.30 9.80
C PRO A 34 -27.45 1.42 9.25
N HIS A 35 -27.29 2.65 9.77
CA HIS A 35 -28.21 3.78 9.58
C HIS A 35 -27.63 4.96 8.78
N ARG A 36 -26.33 4.94 8.45
CA ARG A 36 -25.64 6.00 7.69
C ARG A 36 -24.58 5.40 6.75
N PRO A 37 -24.06 6.15 5.75
CA PRO A 37 -22.93 5.70 4.95
C PRO A 37 -21.72 5.34 5.81
N ALA A 38 -20.91 4.38 5.33
CA ALA A 38 -19.66 4.01 5.98
C ALA A 38 -18.62 5.14 5.89
N GLU A 39 -17.78 5.24 6.92
CA GLU A 39 -16.74 6.26 7.07
C GLU A 39 -15.36 5.61 7.08
N VAL A 40 -14.35 6.29 6.53
CA VAL A 40 -12.99 5.76 6.39
C VAL A 40 -11.95 6.59 7.16
N GLY A 41 -10.97 5.91 7.74
CA GLY A 41 -9.90 6.47 8.57
C GLY A 41 -10.09 6.21 10.06
N VAL A 42 -9.28 6.89 10.88
CA VAL A 42 -9.38 6.87 12.35
C VAL A 42 -9.89 8.21 12.91
N PRO A 43 -10.38 8.29 14.16
CA PRO A 43 -11.00 9.52 14.69
C PRO A 43 -10.10 10.77 14.70
N SER A 44 -8.77 10.62 14.71
CA SER A 44 -7.81 11.73 14.57
C SER A 44 -7.70 12.27 13.14
N GLU A 45 -8.18 11.53 12.14
CA GLU A 45 -8.19 11.91 10.73
C GLU A 45 -9.58 12.31 10.25
N ASN A 46 -10.63 11.61 10.72
CA ASN A 46 -12.01 11.80 10.31
C ASN A 46 -12.91 12.19 11.52
N PRO A 47 -13.34 13.46 11.62
CA PRO A 47 -14.19 13.92 12.72
C PRO A 47 -15.62 13.38 12.67
N GLU A 48 -16.05 12.77 11.56
CA GLU A 48 -17.38 12.16 11.41
C GLU A 48 -17.55 10.87 12.23
N LEU A 49 -16.44 10.25 12.67
CA LEU A 49 -16.38 9.06 13.51
C LEU A 49 -16.77 9.35 14.98
N THR A 50 -18.00 9.84 15.14
CA THR A 50 -18.60 10.29 16.42
C THR A 50 -19.33 9.18 17.17
N GLU A 51 -19.73 8.11 16.47
CA GLU A 51 -20.47 6.98 17.02
C GLU A 51 -19.80 5.64 16.69
N ARG A 52 -20.12 4.60 17.47
CA ARG A 52 -19.55 3.25 17.27
C ARG A 52 -20.22 2.57 16.07
N GLY A 53 -19.41 2.04 15.16
CA GLY A 53 -19.85 1.18 14.06
C GLY A 53 -19.05 -0.12 14.01
N LEU A 54 -19.29 -0.93 12.99
CA LEU A 54 -18.52 -2.15 12.72
C LEU A 54 -17.18 -1.74 12.08
N ILE A 55 -16.08 -1.96 12.80
CA ILE A 55 -14.74 -1.58 12.35
C ILE A 55 -14.12 -2.76 11.58
N LEU A 56 -13.71 -2.51 10.35
CA LEU A 56 -13.00 -3.44 9.47
C LEU A 56 -11.60 -2.88 9.18
N THR A 57 -10.58 -3.72 9.36
CA THR A 57 -9.15 -3.40 9.22
C THR A 57 -8.46 -4.45 8.34
N ASP A 58 -7.19 -4.20 7.99
CA ASP A 58 -6.30 -5.13 7.28
C ASP A 58 -6.81 -5.63 5.92
N PHE A 59 -7.86 -5.01 5.38
CA PHE A 59 -8.56 -5.47 4.18
C PHE A 59 -7.75 -5.33 2.89
N VAL A 60 -6.78 -4.42 2.85
CA VAL A 60 -5.92 -4.18 1.68
C VAL A 60 -5.11 -5.42 1.34
N ASP A 61 -4.49 -6.07 2.32
CA ASP A 61 -3.67 -7.28 2.11
C ASP A 61 -4.54 -8.56 2.00
N ARG A 62 -5.86 -8.43 2.14
CA ARG A 62 -6.86 -9.52 2.00
C ARG A 62 -7.62 -9.48 0.66
N VAL A 63 -7.32 -8.55 -0.23
CA VAL A 63 -7.98 -8.41 -1.53
C VAL A 63 -7.74 -9.63 -2.41
N GLY A 64 -8.82 -10.23 -2.92
CA GLY A 64 -8.78 -11.44 -3.75
C GLY A 64 -8.55 -12.73 -2.95
N ASP A 65 -8.43 -12.68 -1.62
CA ASP A 65 -8.41 -13.88 -0.80
C ASP A 65 -9.84 -14.47 -0.69
N PRO A 66 -10.02 -15.79 -0.92
CA PRO A 66 -11.34 -16.40 -0.85
C PRO A 66 -11.95 -16.37 0.56
N VAL A 67 -11.12 -16.33 1.61
CA VAL A 67 -11.53 -16.31 3.02
C VAL A 67 -11.80 -14.87 3.45
N GLY A 68 -13.06 -14.59 3.79
CA GLY A 68 -13.47 -13.28 4.26
C GLY A 68 -12.86 -12.89 5.61
N ILE A 69 -12.79 -11.59 5.84
CA ILE A 69 -12.44 -10.95 7.11
C ILE A 69 -13.62 -11.13 8.05
N VAL A 70 -13.42 -11.82 9.17
CA VAL A 70 -14.44 -11.99 10.20
C VAL A 70 -14.44 -10.76 11.10
N ALA A 71 -15.56 -10.04 11.10
CA ALA A 71 -15.76 -8.83 11.88
C ALA A 71 -16.17 -9.16 13.33
N ALA A 72 -16.18 -8.14 14.20
CA ALA A 72 -16.45 -8.31 15.63
C ALA A 72 -17.87 -8.83 15.97
N ASP A 73 -18.81 -8.74 15.04
CA ASP A 73 -20.17 -9.29 15.14
C ASP A 73 -20.30 -10.72 14.56
N GLY A 74 -19.19 -11.31 14.08
CA GLY A 74 -19.14 -12.62 13.45
C GLY A 74 -19.49 -12.64 11.96
N THR A 75 -19.80 -11.48 11.35
CA THR A 75 -20.06 -11.40 9.89
C THR A 75 -18.76 -11.51 9.10
N SER A 76 -18.83 -12.04 7.88
CA SER A 76 -17.66 -12.28 7.01
C SER A 76 -17.68 -11.37 5.78
N HIS A 77 -16.60 -10.60 5.58
CA HIS A 77 -16.49 -9.58 4.54
C HIS A 77 -15.35 -9.85 3.56
N ARG A 78 -15.57 -9.69 2.26
CA ARG A 78 -14.53 -9.87 1.23
C ARG A 78 -13.62 -8.64 1.18
N GLY A 79 -12.29 -8.83 1.16
CA GLY A 79 -11.31 -7.73 1.22
C GLY A 79 -11.48 -6.69 0.11
N GLU A 80 -11.73 -7.15 -1.12
CA GLU A 80 -12.03 -6.31 -2.29
C GLU A 80 -13.30 -5.46 -2.10
N VAL A 81 -14.34 -5.97 -1.44
CA VAL A 81 -15.60 -5.25 -1.19
C VAL A 81 -15.40 -4.19 -0.12
N VAL A 82 -14.72 -4.54 0.98
CA VAL A 82 -14.37 -3.58 2.05
C VAL A 82 -13.47 -2.46 1.51
N LEU A 83 -12.52 -2.79 0.62
CA LEU A 83 -11.68 -1.80 -0.04
C LEU A 83 -12.48 -0.90 -0.98
N ALA A 84 -13.39 -1.46 -1.80
CA ALA A 84 -14.25 -0.65 -2.68
C ALA A 84 -15.14 0.30 -1.86
N ASP A 85 -15.69 -0.15 -0.73
CA ASP A 85 -16.43 0.69 0.22
C ASP A 85 -15.56 1.77 0.88
N ALA A 86 -14.31 1.46 1.24
CA ALA A 86 -13.38 2.43 1.79
C ALA A 86 -12.98 3.51 0.77
N LEU A 87 -12.76 3.13 -0.50
CA LEU A 87 -12.50 4.05 -1.60
C LEU A 87 -13.73 4.90 -1.93
N ARG A 88 -14.94 4.32 -1.84
CA ARG A 88 -16.23 5.01 -1.97
C ARG A 88 -16.44 6.06 -0.88
N ALA A 89 -16.19 5.70 0.37
CA ALA A 89 -16.23 6.63 1.50
C ALA A 89 -15.20 7.77 1.33
N LEU A 90 -13.97 7.43 0.89
CA LEU A 90 -12.91 8.42 0.64
C LEU A 90 -13.27 9.38 -0.49
N LEU A 91 -13.85 8.86 -1.58
CA LEU A 91 -14.38 9.66 -2.69
C LEU A 91 -15.47 10.62 -2.21
N ARG A 92 -16.48 10.14 -1.48
CA ARG A 92 -17.55 10.98 -0.91
C ARG A 92 -16.99 12.05 0.02
N ALA A 93 -16.00 11.75 0.85
CA ALA A 93 -15.36 12.73 1.71
C ALA A 93 -14.62 13.83 0.91
N LEU A 94 -13.97 13.46 -0.20
CA LEU A 94 -13.28 14.40 -1.11
C LEU A 94 -14.28 15.29 -1.88
N THR A 95 -15.36 14.72 -2.42
CA THR A 95 -16.37 15.42 -3.23
C THR A 95 -17.49 16.06 -2.41
N ARG A 96 -17.48 15.91 -1.08
CA ARG A 96 -18.56 16.31 -0.17
C ARG A 96 -19.91 15.68 -0.54
N GLY A 97 -19.87 14.39 -0.88
CA GLY A 97 -21.03 13.58 -1.25
C GLY A 97 -21.61 13.86 -2.64
N GLN A 98 -21.00 14.74 -3.44
CA GLN A 98 -21.38 14.94 -4.84
C GLN A 98 -20.81 13.81 -5.72
N ALA A 99 -21.51 13.48 -6.80
CA ALA A 99 -20.98 12.59 -7.82
C ALA A 99 -19.71 13.19 -8.45
N PRO A 100 -18.69 12.38 -8.81
CA PRO A 100 -17.51 12.88 -9.50
C PRO A 100 -17.90 13.43 -10.88
N ALA A 101 -17.59 14.70 -11.13
CA ALA A 101 -17.75 15.32 -12.45
C ALA A 101 -16.56 15.03 -13.39
N ASP A 102 -15.40 14.70 -12.81
CA ASP A 102 -14.15 14.40 -13.47
C ASP A 102 -13.94 12.86 -13.55
N PRO A 103 -13.26 12.32 -14.59
CA PRO A 103 -12.94 10.90 -14.68
C PRO A 103 -12.17 10.38 -13.45
N VAL A 104 -12.52 9.18 -12.98
CA VAL A 104 -11.92 8.54 -11.81
C VAL A 104 -11.01 7.38 -12.23
N ALA A 105 -9.79 7.35 -11.66
CA ALA A 105 -8.92 6.17 -11.69
C ALA A 105 -8.49 5.75 -10.28
N VAL A 106 -8.24 4.46 -10.10
CA VAL A 106 -7.77 3.84 -8.86
C VAL A 106 -6.44 3.15 -9.12
N SER A 107 -5.40 3.56 -8.39
CA SER A 107 -4.11 2.87 -8.38
C SER A 107 -4.08 1.75 -7.33
N HIS A 108 -3.70 0.55 -7.75
CA HIS A 108 -3.49 -0.63 -6.89
C HIS A 108 -1.99 -0.93 -6.73
N PRO A 109 -1.56 -1.64 -5.67
CA PRO A 109 -0.16 -2.05 -5.54
C PRO A 109 0.33 -2.90 -6.71
N ALA A 110 1.43 -2.51 -7.36
CA ALA A 110 1.94 -3.15 -8.58
C ALA A 110 2.39 -4.61 -8.39
N HIS A 111 2.73 -4.98 -7.15
CA HIS A 111 3.11 -6.36 -6.79
C HIS A 111 1.90 -7.30 -6.57
N TRP A 112 0.67 -6.81 -6.69
CA TRP A 112 -0.53 -7.66 -6.56
C TRP A 112 -0.65 -8.65 -7.70
N ARG A 113 -1.18 -9.84 -7.38
CA ARG A 113 -1.51 -10.87 -8.37
C ARG A 113 -2.72 -10.42 -9.21
N PRO A 114 -2.79 -10.76 -10.52
CA PRO A 114 -3.91 -10.35 -11.39
C PRO A 114 -5.30 -10.62 -10.80
N ALA A 115 -5.51 -11.80 -10.20
CA ALA A 115 -6.78 -12.15 -9.57
C ALA A 115 -7.23 -11.19 -8.44
N ALA A 116 -6.31 -10.56 -7.71
CA ALA A 116 -6.63 -9.54 -6.70
C ALA A 116 -7.04 -8.21 -7.37
N VAL A 117 -6.37 -7.84 -8.46
CA VAL A 117 -6.72 -6.66 -9.28
C VAL A 117 -8.09 -6.85 -9.95
N ASP A 118 -8.39 -8.05 -10.44
CA ASP A 118 -9.67 -8.39 -11.05
C ASP A 118 -10.81 -8.39 -10.01
N ALA A 119 -10.56 -8.92 -8.81
CA ALA A 119 -11.49 -8.85 -7.68
C ALA A 119 -11.79 -7.39 -7.28
N LEU A 120 -10.77 -6.54 -7.19
CA LEU A 120 -10.95 -5.10 -6.94
C LEU A 120 -11.73 -4.42 -8.07
N ARG A 121 -11.42 -4.72 -9.34
CA ARG A 121 -12.13 -4.14 -10.50
C ARG A 121 -13.62 -4.52 -10.49
N GLY A 122 -13.94 -5.78 -10.18
CA GLY A 122 -15.31 -6.25 -10.01
C GLY A 122 -16.05 -5.55 -8.86
N ALA A 123 -15.39 -5.41 -7.70
CA ALA A 123 -15.97 -4.72 -6.54
C ALA A 123 -16.21 -3.21 -6.81
N LEU A 124 -15.28 -2.54 -7.49
CA LEU A 124 -15.43 -1.12 -7.88
C LEU A 124 -16.54 -0.92 -8.93
N ALA A 125 -16.68 -1.84 -9.90
CA ALA A 125 -17.75 -1.78 -10.90
C ALA A 125 -19.15 -1.96 -10.29
N ALA A 126 -19.27 -2.60 -9.11
CA ALA A 126 -20.51 -2.74 -8.36
C ALA A 126 -20.88 -1.49 -7.52
N VAL A 127 -20.01 -0.48 -7.43
CA VAL A 127 -20.25 0.75 -6.65
C VAL A 127 -20.86 1.85 -7.53
N PRO A 128 -22.12 2.29 -7.27
CA PRO A 128 -22.78 3.30 -8.10
C PRO A 128 -22.14 4.69 -8.04
N ASP A 129 -21.45 5.02 -6.95
CA ASP A 129 -20.93 6.37 -6.68
C ASP A 129 -19.79 6.79 -7.63
N PHE A 130 -19.15 5.84 -8.33
CA PHE A 130 -18.18 6.16 -9.38
C PHE A 130 -18.83 6.58 -10.71
N GLY A 131 -20.14 6.33 -10.89
CA GLY A 131 -20.90 6.60 -12.11
C GLY A 131 -20.55 5.64 -13.25
N ALA A 132 -19.32 5.73 -13.75
CA ALA A 132 -18.71 4.72 -14.62
C ALA A 132 -17.69 3.89 -13.81
N ALA A 133 -17.39 2.66 -14.25
CA ALA A 133 -16.35 1.86 -13.61
C ALA A 133 -14.99 2.59 -13.70
N PRO A 134 -14.29 2.83 -12.58
CA PRO A 134 -13.06 3.61 -12.59
C PRO A 134 -11.92 2.85 -13.27
N VAL A 135 -10.98 3.57 -13.88
CA VAL A 135 -9.82 2.96 -14.53
C VAL A 135 -8.88 2.39 -13.44
N VAL A 136 -8.65 1.08 -13.44
CA VAL A 136 -7.76 0.41 -12.49
C VAL A 136 -6.38 0.23 -13.11
N VAL A 137 -5.35 0.81 -12.47
CA VAL A 137 -3.95 0.88 -12.96
C VAL A 137 -3.00 0.54 -11.81
N SER A 138 -1.78 0.07 -12.08
CA SER A 138 -0.78 -0.12 -11.02
C SER A 138 -0.26 1.22 -10.49
N ASP A 139 0.01 1.32 -9.19
CA ASP A 139 0.66 2.45 -8.52
C ASP A 139 2.04 2.79 -9.10
N ALA A 140 2.77 1.80 -9.60
CA ALA A 140 4.03 2.02 -10.31
C ALA A 140 3.85 2.84 -11.59
N ALA A 141 2.92 2.43 -12.46
CA ALA A 141 2.61 3.15 -13.70
C ALA A 141 2.02 4.54 -13.43
N THR A 142 1.16 4.70 -12.41
CA THR A 142 0.64 6.03 -12.06
C THR A 142 1.72 6.91 -11.42
N ALA A 143 2.57 6.41 -10.53
CA ALA A 143 3.69 7.18 -9.99
C ALA A 143 4.65 7.65 -11.10
N LEU A 144 4.95 6.82 -12.09
CA LEU A 144 5.69 7.23 -13.28
C LEU A 144 4.94 8.28 -14.11
N THR A 145 3.62 8.14 -14.28
CA THR A 145 2.76 9.15 -14.94
C THR A 145 2.82 10.52 -14.24
N ALA A 146 2.87 10.54 -12.90
CA ALA A 146 3.03 11.77 -12.10
C ALA A 146 4.45 12.36 -12.18
N LEU A 147 5.48 11.51 -12.27
CA LEU A 147 6.88 11.94 -12.43
C LEU A 147 7.19 12.44 -13.85
N GLN A 148 6.44 12.01 -14.87
CA GLN A 148 6.52 12.54 -16.23
C GLN A 148 5.91 13.96 -16.36
N ASP A 149 5.02 14.34 -15.44
CA ASP A 149 4.37 15.67 -15.42
C ASP A 149 5.32 16.76 -14.88
N ASP A 150 6.43 16.36 -14.23
CA ASP A 150 7.45 17.21 -13.63
C ASP A 150 8.79 17.05 -14.39
N PRO A 151 9.47 18.12 -14.85
CA PRO A 151 10.76 18.01 -15.51
C PRO A 151 11.84 17.38 -14.62
N GLY A 152 12.38 16.23 -15.05
CA GLY A 152 13.54 15.59 -14.40
C GLY A 152 13.70 14.11 -14.72
N LEU A 153 12.62 13.42 -15.11
CA LEU A 153 12.67 12.02 -15.50
C LEU A 153 13.20 11.86 -16.95
N PRO A 154 14.22 11.02 -17.21
CA PRO A 154 14.70 10.78 -18.57
C PRO A 154 13.62 10.17 -19.48
N THR A 155 13.63 10.51 -20.76
CA THR A 155 12.70 9.99 -21.79
C THR A 155 13.25 8.83 -22.61
N SER A 156 14.36 8.23 -22.19
CA SER A 156 15.02 7.11 -22.85
C SER A 156 15.90 6.33 -21.88
N GLY A 157 16.03 5.01 -22.09
CA GLY A 157 16.79 4.12 -21.20
C GLY A 157 15.93 3.56 -20.08
N VAL A 158 16.52 2.73 -19.21
CA VAL A 158 15.78 2.07 -18.13
C VAL A 158 15.65 2.98 -16.92
N VAL A 159 14.47 3.07 -16.34
CA VAL A 159 14.20 3.72 -15.06
C VAL A 159 13.81 2.67 -14.03
N ALA A 160 14.45 2.67 -12.87
CA ALA A 160 14.05 1.85 -11.73
C ALA A 160 13.18 2.68 -10.79
N LEU A 161 11.87 2.39 -10.73
CA LEU A 161 10.97 2.97 -9.74
C LEU A 161 11.04 2.17 -8.43
N CYS A 162 11.41 2.86 -7.35
CA CYS A 162 11.41 2.35 -5.99
C CYS A 162 10.27 3.02 -5.18
N ASP A 163 9.22 2.26 -4.87
CA ASP A 163 8.13 2.70 -3.97
C ASP A 163 8.44 2.32 -2.53
N PHE A 164 8.79 3.30 -1.70
CA PHE A 164 9.11 3.13 -0.28
C PHE A 164 7.83 3.16 0.58
N GLY A 165 7.09 2.07 0.50
CA GLY A 165 5.81 1.87 1.16
C GLY A 165 5.86 1.62 2.67
N GLY A 166 4.67 1.65 3.30
CA GLY A 166 4.52 1.45 4.74
C GLY A 166 4.81 0.03 5.22
N THR A 167 4.44 -1.00 4.44
CA THR A 167 4.59 -2.44 4.79
C THR A 167 5.66 -3.17 3.97
N GLY A 168 6.41 -2.46 3.12
CA GLY A 168 7.45 -3.03 2.26
C GLY A 168 7.73 -2.10 1.09
N THR A 169 8.90 -2.26 0.47
CA THR A 169 9.32 -1.49 -0.71
C THR A 169 9.05 -2.29 -1.98
N SER A 170 8.65 -1.62 -3.06
CA SER A 170 8.43 -2.25 -4.38
C SER A 170 9.40 -1.69 -5.42
N ILE A 171 9.93 -2.55 -6.29
CA ILE A 171 10.86 -2.21 -7.38
C ILE A 171 10.18 -2.54 -8.72
N THR A 172 10.01 -1.56 -9.58
CA THR A 172 9.51 -1.74 -10.95
C THR A 172 10.51 -1.12 -11.92
N LEU A 173 11.07 -1.93 -12.82
CA LEU A 173 11.86 -1.43 -13.94
C LEU A 173 10.92 -1.00 -15.07
N ALA A 174 11.23 0.09 -15.76
CA ALA A 174 10.43 0.62 -16.86
C ALA A 174 11.31 1.15 -17.99
N ASP A 175 10.90 0.94 -19.25
CA ASP A 175 11.58 1.51 -20.42
C ASP A 175 11.02 2.90 -20.73
N ALA A 176 11.79 3.95 -20.40
CA ALA A 176 11.39 5.32 -20.65
C ALA A 176 11.27 5.65 -22.15
N GLY A 177 12.01 4.95 -23.02
CA GLY A 177 11.92 5.10 -24.47
C GLY A 177 10.66 4.47 -25.07
N ASN A 178 10.04 3.53 -24.34
CA ASN A 178 8.78 2.88 -24.70
C ASN A 178 7.66 3.25 -23.71
N GLY A 179 7.46 4.55 -23.49
CA GLY A 179 6.31 5.08 -22.72
C GLY A 179 6.29 4.68 -21.24
N PHE A 180 7.44 4.28 -20.67
CA PHE A 180 7.57 3.71 -19.32
C PHE A 180 6.85 2.37 -19.14
N THR A 181 6.79 1.57 -20.21
CA THR A 181 6.31 0.18 -20.15
C THR A 181 7.15 -0.64 -19.15
N PRO A 182 6.53 -1.40 -18.22
CA PRO A 182 7.26 -2.22 -17.25
C PRO A 182 8.13 -3.31 -17.90
N ILE A 183 9.36 -3.44 -17.42
CA ILE A 183 10.32 -4.48 -17.83
C ILE A 183 10.23 -5.62 -16.81
N GLY A 184 9.30 -6.54 -17.04
CA GLY A 184 9.04 -7.68 -16.16
C GLY A 184 8.14 -7.33 -14.95
N PRO A 185 7.95 -8.28 -14.02
CA PRO A 185 7.08 -8.10 -12.85
C PRO A 185 7.73 -7.23 -11.78
N THR A 186 6.92 -6.45 -11.05
CA THR A 186 7.34 -5.72 -9.85
C THR A 186 7.86 -6.66 -8.78
N VAL A 187 9.06 -6.40 -8.27
CA VAL A 187 9.66 -7.13 -7.15
C VAL A 187 9.25 -6.45 -5.83
N ARG A 188 8.74 -7.21 -4.87
CA ARG A 188 8.42 -6.72 -3.52
C ARG A 188 9.48 -7.16 -2.52
N HIS A 189 10.02 -6.21 -1.77
CA HIS A 189 10.97 -6.44 -0.68
C HIS A 189 10.36 -5.94 0.65
N PRO A 190 9.84 -6.83 1.51
CA PRO A 190 9.11 -6.43 2.72
C PRO A 190 10.01 -5.93 3.86
N ASP A 191 11.25 -6.41 3.91
CA ASP A 191 12.16 -6.20 5.05
C ASP A 191 12.62 -4.74 5.16
N PHE A 192 12.73 -4.04 4.02
CA PHE A 192 12.80 -2.58 4.01
C PHE A 192 11.40 -1.95 3.89
N SER A 193 10.89 -1.40 4.99
CA SER A 193 9.57 -0.79 5.05
C SER A 193 9.48 0.35 6.07
N GLY A 194 8.49 1.23 5.89
CA GLY A 194 8.16 2.24 6.90
C GLY A 194 7.92 1.64 8.29
N ALA A 195 7.24 0.51 8.39
CA ALA A 195 6.95 -0.19 9.63
C ALA A 195 8.17 -0.90 10.25
N ALA A 196 9.10 -1.43 9.43
CA ALA A 196 10.36 -1.98 9.91
C ALA A 196 11.25 -0.90 10.54
N ILE A 197 11.30 0.29 9.94
CA ILE A 197 12.01 1.45 10.51
C ILE A 197 11.35 1.91 11.82
N ASP A 198 10.00 1.95 11.87
CA ASP A 198 9.27 2.28 13.10
C ASP A 198 9.54 1.27 14.23
N GLN A 199 9.70 -0.01 13.87
CA GLN A 199 10.06 -1.08 14.80
C GLN A 199 11.52 -1.00 15.27
N ALA A 200 12.47 -0.67 14.38
CA ALA A 200 13.88 -0.48 14.74
C ALA A 200 14.06 0.68 15.72
N LEU A 201 13.38 1.81 15.49
CA LEU A 201 13.33 2.94 16.43
C LEU A 201 12.69 2.55 17.77
N LEU A 202 11.58 1.79 17.74
CA LEU A 202 10.95 1.29 18.96
C LEU A 202 11.91 0.42 19.78
N THR A 203 12.62 -0.52 19.15
CA THR A 203 13.61 -1.37 19.82
C THR A 203 14.75 -0.55 20.43
N ARG A 204 15.25 0.48 19.73
CA ARG A 204 16.23 1.44 20.29
C ARG A 204 15.70 2.12 21.55
N VAL A 205 14.52 2.74 21.44
CA VAL A 205 13.87 3.46 22.55
C VAL A 205 13.66 2.55 23.77
N ILE A 206 13.24 1.30 23.56
CA ILE A 206 13.08 0.33 24.66
C ILE A 206 14.42 0.02 25.31
N ASN A 207 15.47 -0.26 24.53
CA ASN A 207 16.80 -0.56 25.07
C ASN A 207 17.36 0.59 25.90
N ASP A 208 17.20 1.83 25.44
CA ASP A 208 17.63 3.04 26.15
C ASP A 208 16.86 3.22 27.47
N LEU A 209 15.55 2.93 27.48
CA LEU A 209 14.70 3.02 28.68
C LEU A 209 15.00 1.90 29.69
N SER A 210 15.20 0.66 29.23
CA SER A 210 15.61 -0.47 30.07
C SER A 210 16.98 -0.25 30.69
N ALA A 211 17.95 0.31 29.95
CA ALA A 211 19.24 0.73 30.49
C ALA A 211 19.11 1.83 31.56
N ALA A 212 18.07 2.66 31.46
CA ALA A 212 17.73 3.70 32.43
C ALA A 212 16.81 3.22 33.59
N GLY A 213 16.59 1.91 33.76
CA GLY A 213 15.88 1.32 34.90
C GLY A 213 14.68 0.44 34.50
N ASP A 214 14.53 -0.67 35.22
CA ASP A 214 13.74 -1.86 34.84
C ASP A 214 12.33 -1.56 34.32
N VAL A 215 12.09 -1.93 33.05
CA VAL A 215 10.82 -1.73 32.34
C VAL A 215 10.16 -3.09 32.14
N ASP A 216 9.13 -3.38 32.94
CA ASP A 216 8.34 -4.60 32.74
C ASP A 216 7.44 -4.48 31.50
N LEU A 217 7.82 -5.20 30.44
CA LEU A 217 7.06 -5.34 29.20
C LEU A 217 6.31 -6.68 29.11
N THR A 218 6.29 -7.50 30.16
CA THR A 218 5.74 -8.87 30.12
C THR A 218 4.22 -8.93 30.27
N GLY A 219 3.60 -7.91 30.87
CA GLY A 219 2.15 -7.87 31.10
C GLY A 219 1.31 -7.42 29.90
N THR A 220 0.05 -7.86 29.82
CA THR A 220 -0.92 -7.49 28.76
C THR A 220 -1.12 -5.97 28.62
N SER A 221 -0.95 -5.21 29.71
CA SER A 221 -0.98 -3.74 29.71
C SER A 221 0.16 -3.09 28.90
N ALA A 222 1.29 -3.80 28.73
CA ALA A 222 2.40 -3.36 27.91
C ALA A 222 2.00 -3.35 26.42
N ILE A 223 1.17 -4.27 25.93
CA ILE A 223 0.77 -4.37 24.51
C ILE A 223 0.16 -3.06 23.99
N GLY A 224 -0.77 -2.48 24.75
CA GLY A 224 -1.41 -1.21 24.39
C GLY A 224 -0.43 -0.02 24.46
N SER A 225 0.50 -0.04 25.42
CA SER A 225 1.53 0.99 25.59
C SER A 225 2.59 0.93 24.49
N LEU A 226 3.03 -0.27 24.12
CA LEU A 226 3.95 -0.57 23.03
C LEU A 226 3.36 -0.15 21.68
N THR A 227 2.06 -0.39 21.48
CA THR A 227 1.34 0.05 20.27
C THR A 227 1.31 1.58 20.16
N ARG A 228 1.03 2.29 21.26
CA ARG A 228 1.12 3.77 21.29
C ARG A 228 2.54 4.26 21.06
N LEU A 229 3.54 3.64 21.71
CA LEU A 229 4.95 4.01 21.56
C LEU A 229 5.47 3.79 20.13
N ARG A 230 5.04 2.72 19.45
CA ARG A 230 5.33 2.52 18.01
C ARG A 230 4.72 3.62 17.14
N GLY A 231 3.51 4.08 17.46
CA GLY A 231 2.90 5.25 16.83
C GLY A 231 3.69 6.54 17.07
N GLN A 232 4.23 6.73 18.27
CA GLN A 232 5.12 7.85 18.59
C GLN A 232 6.47 7.74 17.86
N CYS A 233 7.04 6.54 17.71
CA CYS A 233 8.25 6.29 16.91
C CYS A 233 8.00 6.63 15.43
N ARG A 234 6.83 6.28 14.89
CA ARG A 234 6.41 6.69 13.55
C ARG A 234 6.33 8.22 13.40
N ALA A 235 5.68 8.89 14.35
CA ALA A 235 5.60 10.36 14.35
C ALA A 235 6.99 11.02 14.55
N ALA A 236 7.92 10.36 15.24
CA ALA A 236 9.31 10.80 15.35
C ALA A 236 10.06 10.62 14.01
N LYS A 237 9.96 9.46 13.34
CA LYS A 237 10.51 9.22 11.99
C LYS A 237 10.02 10.23 10.96
N GLU A 238 8.72 10.45 10.91
CA GLU A 238 8.10 11.41 9.97
C GLU A 238 8.59 12.85 10.26
N ARG A 239 8.83 13.23 11.52
CA ARG A 239 9.46 14.52 11.89
C ARG A 239 10.96 14.59 11.58
N LEU A 240 11.73 13.52 11.80
CA LEU A 240 13.18 13.48 11.55
C LEU A 240 13.54 13.54 10.06
N SER A 241 12.59 13.22 9.19
CA SER A 241 12.71 13.43 7.74
C SER A 241 12.91 14.91 7.36
N SER A 242 12.46 15.86 8.21
CA SER A 242 12.64 17.31 7.99
C SER A 242 13.47 17.99 9.10
N ALA A 243 13.30 17.61 10.37
CA ALA A 243 14.08 18.11 11.50
C ALA A 243 15.33 17.24 11.81
N ALA A 244 16.36 17.83 12.40
CA ALA A 244 17.57 17.10 12.83
C ALA A 244 17.40 16.36 14.17
N VAL A 245 16.43 16.78 14.99
CA VAL A 245 16.15 16.29 16.35
C VAL A 245 14.65 16.34 16.59
N THR A 246 14.13 15.38 17.35
CA THR A 246 12.76 15.37 17.89
C THR A 246 12.76 14.75 19.29
N SER A 247 11.67 14.94 20.03
CA SER A 247 11.36 14.10 21.20
C SER A 247 10.04 13.35 21.02
N LEU A 248 9.88 12.29 21.81
CA LEU A 248 8.65 11.53 21.95
C LEU A 248 8.37 11.22 23.42
N ALA A 249 7.09 11.09 23.77
CA ALA A 249 6.67 10.61 25.08
C ALA A 249 6.60 9.07 25.07
N ALA A 250 7.36 8.45 25.96
CA ALA A 250 7.33 7.02 26.23
C ALA A 250 6.56 6.74 27.52
N ASP A 251 5.25 6.55 27.36
CA ASP A 251 4.31 6.19 28.43
C ASP A 251 4.17 4.67 28.51
N LEU A 252 4.97 4.07 29.40
CA LEU A 252 4.99 2.64 29.69
C LEU A 252 4.33 2.37 31.06
N PRO A 253 3.91 1.13 31.38
CA PRO A 253 3.32 0.82 32.67
C PRO A 253 4.24 1.25 33.82
N GLY A 254 3.77 2.17 34.67
CA GLY A 254 4.53 2.69 35.82
C GLY A 254 5.57 3.78 35.51
N ARG A 255 5.85 4.14 34.25
CA ARG A 255 6.85 5.15 33.90
C ARG A 255 6.46 5.96 32.66
N SER A 256 6.41 7.29 32.81
CA SER A 256 6.42 8.23 31.69
C SER A 256 7.81 8.85 31.59
N SER A 257 8.29 9.03 30.36
CA SER A 257 9.62 9.59 30.08
C SER A 257 9.63 10.28 28.71
N GLU A 258 10.40 11.37 28.58
CA GLU A 258 10.67 11.99 27.29
C GLU A 258 11.96 11.42 26.71
N VAL A 259 11.87 10.82 25.52
CA VAL A 259 13.02 10.27 24.80
C VAL A 259 13.34 11.16 23.61
N ARG A 260 14.58 11.65 23.57
CA ARG A 260 15.12 12.44 22.45
C ARG A 260 15.66 11.50 21.38
N LEU A 261 15.31 11.75 20.12
CA LEU A 261 15.86 11.08 18.95
C LEU A 261 16.44 12.11 17.97
N THR A 262 17.45 11.70 17.22
CA THR A 262 18.16 12.51 16.23
C THR A 262 18.10 11.87 14.85
N ARG A 263 18.35 12.66 13.80
CA ARG A 263 18.40 12.14 12.43
C ARG A 263 19.51 11.10 12.26
N ALA A 264 20.66 11.27 12.91
CA ALA A 264 21.75 10.31 12.87
C ALA A 264 21.31 8.91 13.35
N GLU A 265 20.49 8.84 14.40
CA GLU A 265 19.99 7.56 14.93
C GLU A 265 18.92 6.91 14.01
N LEU A 266 18.15 7.73 13.28
CA LEU A 266 17.28 7.24 12.20
C LEU A 266 18.12 6.72 11.03
N ASP A 267 19.13 7.47 10.60
CA ASP A 267 20.00 7.11 9.48
C ASP A 267 20.80 5.82 9.81
N ASP A 268 21.25 5.66 11.06
CA ASP A 268 21.86 4.43 11.59
C ASP A 268 20.89 3.23 11.52
N ALA A 269 19.63 3.42 11.95
CA ALA A 269 18.60 2.37 11.90
C ALA A 269 18.19 1.98 10.47
N VAL A 270 18.32 2.91 9.52
CA VAL A 270 18.01 2.70 8.10
C VAL A 270 19.18 2.09 7.31
N ARG A 271 20.43 2.35 7.72
CA ARG A 271 21.64 2.06 6.92
C ARG A 271 21.73 0.64 6.39
N GLN A 272 21.67 -0.37 7.26
CA GLN A 272 21.84 -1.77 6.84
C GLN A 272 20.64 -2.26 5.99
N PRO A 273 19.37 -2.13 6.43
CA PRO A 273 18.21 -2.51 5.61
C PRO A 273 18.16 -1.83 4.23
N LEU A 274 18.65 -0.58 4.13
CA LEU A 274 18.73 0.14 2.87
C LEU A 274 19.86 -0.38 1.96
N ALA A 275 21.01 -0.77 2.52
CA ALA A 275 22.08 -1.41 1.77
C ALA A 275 21.64 -2.79 1.22
N ASP A 276 20.91 -3.56 2.03
CA ASP A 276 20.31 -4.83 1.61
C ASP A 276 19.28 -4.62 0.48
N PHE A 277 18.44 -3.58 0.59
CA PHE A 277 17.53 -3.19 -0.49
C PHE A 277 18.25 -2.78 -1.79
N VAL A 278 19.36 -2.03 -1.71
CA VAL A 278 20.18 -1.67 -2.87
C VAL A 278 20.71 -2.93 -3.59
N ALA A 279 21.12 -3.96 -2.85
CA ALA A 279 21.51 -5.23 -3.44
C ALA A 279 20.35 -5.92 -4.19
N VAL A 280 19.11 -5.88 -3.66
CA VAL A 280 17.91 -6.39 -4.34
C VAL A 280 17.59 -5.61 -5.61
N VAL A 281 17.85 -4.30 -5.66
CA VAL A 281 17.72 -3.50 -6.90
C VAL A 281 18.75 -3.93 -7.95
N HIS A 282 20.01 -4.17 -7.56
CA HIS A 282 21.02 -4.72 -8.48
C HIS A 282 20.62 -6.11 -9.01
N GLU A 283 20.19 -7.03 -8.15
CA GLU A 283 19.71 -8.35 -8.56
C GLU A 283 18.50 -8.26 -9.51
N THR A 284 17.64 -7.25 -9.31
CA THR A 284 16.47 -7.00 -10.17
C THR A 284 16.87 -6.51 -11.56
N LEU A 285 17.89 -5.64 -11.66
CA LEU A 285 18.47 -5.22 -12.94
C LEU A 285 19.10 -6.42 -13.67
N GLU A 286 19.92 -7.22 -12.97
CA GLU A 286 20.57 -8.41 -13.52
C GLU A 286 19.55 -9.44 -14.03
N ARG A 287 18.50 -9.71 -13.26
CA ARG A 287 17.42 -10.64 -13.63
C ARG A 287 16.63 -10.17 -14.86
N ALA A 288 16.54 -8.86 -15.08
CA ALA A 288 15.94 -8.27 -16.27
C ALA A 288 16.91 -8.17 -17.48
N GLY A 289 18.18 -8.57 -17.32
CA GLY A 289 19.21 -8.42 -18.35
C GLY A 289 19.69 -6.98 -18.55
N VAL A 290 19.36 -6.07 -17.64
CA VAL A 290 19.73 -4.65 -17.69
C VAL A 290 21.08 -4.47 -17.00
N ARG A 291 22.08 -3.95 -17.70
CA ARG A 291 23.36 -3.59 -17.07
C ARG A 291 23.15 -2.33 -16.24
N THR A 292 23.86 -2.19 -15.11
CA THR A 292 23.79 -0.95 -14.29
C THR A 292 24.14 0.32 -15.08
N ALA A 293 24.94 0.21 -16.15
CA ALA A 293 25.26 1.31 -17.05
C ALA A 293 24.14 1.72 -18.03
N ASP A 294 23.09 0.89 -18.19
CA ASP A 294 21.91 1.17 -19.02
C ASP A 294 20.74 1.76 -18.20
N LEU A 295 20.91 1.86 -16.87
CA LEU A 295 20.02 2.58 -15.97
C LEU A 295 20.19 4.09 -16.20
N ALA A 296 19.12 4.76 -16.62
CA ALA A 296 19.12 6.20 -16.88
C ALA A 296 18.80 7.03 -15.63
N ALA A 297 17.94 6.52 -14.74
CA ALA A 297 17.60 7.15 -13.47
C ALA A 297 16.98 6.15 -12.48
N VAL A 298 17.00 6.49 -11.19
CA VAL A 298 16.18 5.86 -10.16
C VAL A 298 15.02 6.80 -9.82
N ALA A 299 13.79 6.38 -10.07
CA ALA A 299 12.60 7.07 -9.60
C ALA A 299 12.27 6.62 -8.17
N SER A 300 11.80 7.53 -7.32
CA SER A 300 11.46 7.24 -5.93
C SER A 300 10.09 7.81 -5.56
N THR A 301 9.29 6.99 -4.89
CA THR A 301 7.91 7.30 -4.51
C THR A 301 7.57 6.68 -3.16
N GLY A 302 6.37 6.94 -2.65
CA GLY A 302 5.92 6.47 -1.35
C GLY A 302 6.42 7.34 -0.20
N GLY A 303 5.77 7.23 0.96
CA GLY A 303 6.08 8.09 2.11
C GLY A 303 7.50 7.91 2.67
N GLY A 304 8.14 6.75 2.45
CA GLY A 304 9.52 6.52 2.83
C GLY A 304 10.53 7.37 2.03
N ALA A 305 10.21 7.76 0.78
CA ALA A 305 11.10 8.59 -0.05
C ALA A 305 11.36 10.01 0.54
N ARG A 306 10.64 10.40 1.61
CA ARG A 306 10.95 11.62 2.37
C ARG A 306 12.16 11.50 3.29
N VAL A 307 12.67 10.29 3.58
CA VAL A 307 13.82 10.09 4.47
C VAL A 307 15.12 10.39 3.71
N PRO A 308 15.89 11.45 4.06
CA PRO A 308 16.97 11.95 3.20
C PRO A 308 18.10 10.94 2.90
N VAL A 309 18.41 10.04 3.84
CA VAL A 309 19.46 9.02 3.66
C VAL A 309 19.13 8.05 2.52
N ILE A 310 17.85 7.83 2.20
CA ILE A 310 17.41 6.96 1.10
C ILE A 310 17.87 7.55 -0.24
N THR A 311 17.47 8.81 -0.54
CA THR A 311 17.89 9.51 -1.76
C THR A 311 19.41 9.62 -1.87
N ALA A 312 20.11 9.89 -0.76
CA ALA A 312 21.56 9.96 -0.73
C ALA A 312 22.22 8.61 -1.11
N THR A 313 21.79 7.52 -0.47
CA THR A 313 22.37 6.18 -0.68
C THR A 313 22.08 5.66 -2.09
N LEU A 314 20.88 5.89 -2.62
CA LEU A 314 20.54 5.55 -4.00
C LEU A 314 21.43 6.32 -4.99
N SER A 315 21.64 7.62 -4.76
CA SER A 315 22.49 8.46 -5.62
C SER A 315 23.94 7.98 -5.62
N GLU A 316 24.48 7.63 -4.45
CA GLU A 316 25.85 7.13 -4.30
C GLU A 316 26.03 5.74 -4.94
N SER A 317 25.06 4.83 -4.72
CA SER A 317 25.14 3.44 -5.17
C SER A 317 25.02 3.31 -6.70
N PHE A 318 24.03 3.97 -7.30
CA PHE A 318 23.75 3.83 -8.74
C PHE A 318 24.47 4.86 -9.60
N ARG A 319 24.89 6.01 -9.04
CA ARG A 319 25.56 7.12 -9.76
C ARG A 319 24.75 7.68 -10.95
N VAL A 320 23.43 7.57 -10.86
CA VAL A 320 22.45 8.14 -11.80
C VAL A 320 21.56 9.16 -11.05
N PRO A 321 20.84 10.03 -11.75
CA PRO A 321 19.86 10.92 -11.12
C PRO A 321 18.82 10.12 -10.32
N VAL A 322 18.59 10.52 -9.06
CA VAL A 322 17.44 10.06 -8.27
C VAL A 322 16.35 11.11 -8.39
N VAL A 323 15.22 10.72 -8.98
CA VAL A 323 14.07 11.60 -9.22
C VAL A 323 12.99 11.27 -8.19
N THR A 324 12.52 12.29 -7.45
CA THR A 324 11.50 12.14 -6.40
C THR A 324 10.42 13.19 -6.64
N ASN A 325 9.14 12.79 -6.63
CA ASN A 325 8.05 13.75 -6.71
C ASN A 325 8.03 14.64 -5.44
N PRO A 326 7.69 15.94 -5.49
CA PRO A 326 7.61 16.81 -4.30
C PRO A 326 6.67 16.29 -3.18
N GLN A 327 5.66 15.50 -3.56
CA GLN A 327 4.71 14.83 -2.68
C GLN A 327 4.73 13.31 -2.95
N PRO A 328 5.79 12.59 -2.58
CA PRO A 328 5.99 11.20 -3.01
C PRO A 328 4.93 10.24 -2.46
N GLU A 329 4.33 10.53 -1.30
CA GLU A 329 3.18 9.80 -0.76
C GLU A 329 1.86 10.03 -1.52
N LEU A 330 1.79 11.04 -2.39
CA LEU A 330 0.63 11.35 -3.22
C LEU A 330 0.83 10.97 -4.70
N ALA A 331 2.06 10.70 -5.14
CA ALA A 331 2.40 10.54 -6.56
C ALA A 331 1.54 9.49 -7.29
N ALA A 332 1.26 8.34 -6.68
CA ALA A 332 0.39 7.33 -7.28
C ALA A 332 -1.06 7.80 -7.46
N ALA A 333 -1.59 8.63 -6.55
CA ALA A 333 -2.92 9.22 -6.66
C ALA A 333 -2.95 10.39 -7.64
N ILE A 334 -1.96 11.28 -7.62
CA ILE A 334 -1.80 12.36 -8.62
C ILE A 334 -1.76 11.75 -10.03
N GLY A 335 -0.94 10.72 -10.22
CA GLY A 335 -0.78 10.02 -11.48
C GLY A 335 -2.02 9.26 -11.93
N ALA A 336 -2.82 8.72 -10.99
CA ALA A 336 -4.11 8.13 -11.32
C ALA A 336 -5.05 9.20 -11.90
N GLY A 337 -5.14 10.38 -11.28
CA GLY A 337 -5.94 11.49 -11.81
C GLY A 337 -5.46 11.94 -13.20
N LEU A 338 -4.15 12.07 -13.40
CA LEU A 338 -3.56 12.36 -14.72
C LEU A 338 -3.91 11.27 -15.76
N ALA A 339 -3.78 9.99 -15.42
CA ALA A 339 -4.12 8.88 -16.29
C ALA A 339 -5.63 8.84 -16.65
N ALA A 340 -6.50 9.23 -15.72
CA ALA A 340 -7.94 9.32 -15.94
C ALA A 340 -8.31 10.36 -17.01
N VAL A 341 -7.63 11.52 -17.04
CA VAL A 341 -7.83 12.56 -18.06
C VAL A 341 -7.16 12.20 -19.39
N ARG A 342 -5.97 11.57 -19.34
CA ARG A 342 -5.22 11.13 -20.53
C ARG A 342 -5.87 9.94 -21.26
N GLY A 343 -7.05 9.47 -20.82
CA GLY A 343 -7.83 8.44 -21.49
C GLY A 343 -7.43 7.00 -21.15
N GLY A 344 -6.69 6.78 -20.05
CA GLY A 344 -6.32 5.44 -19.59
C GLY A 344 -5.44 4.68 -20.59
N ALA A 345 -4.25 5.20 -20.87
CA ALA A 345 -3.31 4.61 -21.83
C ALA A 345 -3.10 3.09 -21.63
N ASP A 346 -3.33 2.35 -22.71
CA ASP A 346 -2.73 1.07 -23.08
C ASP A 346 -3.00 -0.19 -22.24
N ASN A 347 -3.92 -0.15 -21.27
CA ASN A 347 -4.36 -1.37 -20.56
C ASN A 347 -5.25 -2.32 -21.42
N THR A 348 -5.59 -1.94 -22.66
CA THR A 348 -6.27 -2.82 -23.63
C THR A 348 -5.32 -3.84 -24.29
N MET A 349 -4.00 -3.62 -24.29
CA MET A 349 -3.07 -4.54 -24.97
C MET A 349 -2.83 -5.83 -24.16
N THR A 350 -2.89 -5.76 -22.84
CA THR A 350 -2.83 -6.95 -21.95
C THR A 350 -4.14 -7.74 -21.93
N ALA A 351 -5.26 -7.16 -22.37
CA ALA A 351 -6.56 -7.81 -22.44
C ALA A 351 -6.76 -8.68 -23.70
N MET A 352 -5.94 -8.49 -24.75
CA MET A 352 -6.11 -9.15 -26.06
C MET A 352 -5.22 -10.40 -26.26
N ALA A 353 -4.89 -11.10 -25.18
CA ALA A 353 -4.12 -12.35 -25.20
C ALA A 353 -4.85 -13.55 -24.54
N ALA A 354 -6.18 -13.54 -24.53
CA ALA A 354 -7.00 -14.70 -24.16
C ALA A 354 -8.30 -14.72 -24.97
N ALA A 355 -8.25 -15.26 -26.19
CA ALA A 355 -9.44 -15.51 -26.99
C ALA A 355 -10.01 -16.91 -26.69
N PRO A 356 -11.19 -17.04 -26.06
CA PRO A 356 -11.95 -18.28 -26.08
C PRO A 356 -12.65 -18.41 -27.45
N ALA A 357 -11.98 -19.05 -28.40
CA ALA A 357 -12.62 -19.47 -29.63
C ALA A 357 -13.53 -20.69 -29.37
N ALA A 358 -14.77 -20.43 -28.93
CA ALA A 358 -15.98 -21.25 -29.14
C ALA A 358 -17.08 -20.92 -28.10
N ALA A 359 -18.15 -20.25 -28.53
CA ALA A 359 -19.55 -20.41 -28.07
C ALA A 359 -20.41 -19.17 -28.44
N ALA A 360 -20.62 -18.94 -29.74
CA ALA A 360 -21.62 -18.00 -30.22
C ALA A 360 -22.55 -18.71 -31.22
N LEU A 361 -23.59 -19.38 -30.71
CA LEU A 361 -24.76 -19.85 -31.47
C LEU A 361 -25.84 -20.44 -30.52
N ALA A 362 -26.61 -19.55 -29.88
CA ALA A 362 -27.97 -19.80 -29.43
C ALA A 362 -28.58 -18.46 -28.97
N GLY A 363 -29.53 -17.91 -29.73
CA GLY A 363 -30.25 -16.70 -29.37
C GLY A 363 -31.74 -16.84 -29.65
N ALA A 364 -32.54 -16.15 -28.82
CA ALA A 364 -33.99 -15.95 -28.92
C ALA A 364 -34.91 -17.19 -28.72
N ALA A 365 -36.12 -17.07 -28.14
CA ALA A 365 -36.72 -16.03 -27.29
C ALA A 365 -38.10 -16.50 -26.73
N GLN A 366 -38.57 -15.88 -25.62
CA GLN A 366 -39.99 -15.59 -25.26
C GLN A 366 -41.02 -16.77 -25.14
N ALA A 367 -42.08 -16.75 -24.30
CA ALA A 367 -42.46 -15.96 -23.13
C ALA A 367 -43.64 -16.63 -22.36
N ASP A 368 -43.85 -16.24 -21.09
CA ASP A 368 -45.10 -16.17 -20.29
C ASP A 368 -46.01 -17.40 -19.95
N ASP A 369 -46.01 -17.69 -18.62
CA ASP A 369 -47.17 -17.73 -17.68
C ASP A 369 -47.80 -19.06 -17.18
N MET A 370 -48.25 -19.00 -15.91
CA MET A 370 -49.13 -19.86 -15.11
C MET A 370 -48.65 -21.22 -14.52
N SER A 371 -48.13 -21.11 -13.28
CA SER A 371 -48.70 -21.69 -12.04
C SER A 371 -48.51 -23.17 -11.60
N GLN A 372 -48.12 -23.30 -10.32
CA GLN A 372 -48.31 -24.41 -9.35
C GLN A 372 -47.32 -25.60 -9.25
N SER A 373 -46.53 -25.54 -8.15
CA SER A 373 -46.49 -26.56 -7.07
C SER A 373 -45.77 -27.91 -7.24
N SER A 374 -44.49 -27.90 -6.83
CA SER A 374 -43.89 -28.80 -5.81
C SER A 374 -43.64 -30.31 -6.05
N THR A 375 -42.49 -30.77 -5.50
CA THR A 375 -42.05 -32.15 -5.16
C THR A 375 -41.38 -33.06 -6.21
N PHE A 376 -40.04 -33.03 -6.19
CA PHE A 376 -39.18 -34.16 -5.75
C PHE A 376 -39.44 -35.59 -6.31
N ARG A 377 -38.76 -35.96 -7.40
CA ARG A 377 -38.02 -37.26 -7.51
C ARG A 377 -37.11 -37.34 -8.74
N ALA A 378 -36.09 -38.18 -8.64
CA ALA A 378 -35.21 -38.61 -9.74
C ALA A 378 -35.63 -39.99 -10.28
N LEU A 379 -34.91 -40.51 -11.30
CA LEU A 379 -35.14 -41.74 -12.09
C LEU A 379 -36.13 -41.54 -13.26
N ALA A 380 -36.01 -42.17 -14.44
CA ALA A 380 -34.93 -42.93 -15.08
C ALA A 380 -35.16 -42.98 -16.62
N TRP A 381 -34.43 -43.84 -17.33
CA TRP A 381 -34.43 -44.02 -18.79
C TRP A 381 -35.77 -44.35 -19.48
N SER A 382 -35.76 -44.09 -20.80
CA SER A 382 -36.46 -44.78 -21.91
C SER A 382 -37.98 -44.88 -21.89
N ASP A 383 -38.60 -44.29 -22.91
CA ASP A 383 -39.35 -45.09 -23.89
C ASP A 383 -39.34 -44.40 -25.27
N ALA A 384 -39.67 -45.15 -26.33
CA ALA A 384 -39.55 -44.75 -27.72
C ALA A 384 -40.90 -44.66 -28.46
N ASP A 385 -40.80 -44.37 -29.77
CA ASP A 385 -41.81 -44.50 -30.83
C ASP A 385 -42.83 -43.35 -31.07
N ASP A 386 -43.35 -43.42 -32.31
CA ASP A 386 -44.34 -42.58 -33.00
C ASP A 386 -43.91 -41.19 -33.51
N ILE A 387 -43.13 -41.22 -34.61
CA ILE A 387 -43.11 -40.18 -35.64
C ILE A 387 -44.22 -40.47 -36.68
N PRO A 388 -45.09 -39.49 -36.99
CA PRO A 388 -45.83 -39.49 -38.26
C PRO A 388 -45.38 -38.35 -39.20
N ASP A 389 -45.46 -38.62 -40.51
CA ASP A 389 -45.08 -37.73 -41.61
C ASP A 389 -45.79 -36.37 -41.66
N VAL A 390 -45.06 -35.32 -42.07
CA VAL A 390 -45.61 -34.23 -42.91
C VAL A 390 -44.60 -33.88 -44.01
N ALA A 391 -45.09 -33.69 -45.23
CA ALA A 391 -44.28 -33.69 -46.45
C ALA A 391 -43.85 -32.30 -46.98
N ALA A 392 -42.80 -32.35 -47.81
CA ALA A 392 -42.52 -31.51 -49.00
C ALA A 392 -42.39 -29.97 -48.87
N THR A 393 -41.30 -29.43 -49.43
CA THR A 393 -41.41 -28.69 -50.71
C THR A 393 -40.09 -28.57 -51.48
N ASP A 394 -40.25 -28.53 -52.80
CA ASP A 394 -39.32 -28.76 -53.92
C ASP A 394 -38.02 -27.93 -54.07
N HIS A 395 -37.15 -28.48 -54.93
CA HIS A 395 -35.95 -27.87 -55.52
C HIS A 395 -36.21 -26.58 -56.31
N TYR A 396 -35.16 -25.77 -56.47
CA TYR A 396 -34.93 -25.00 -57.70
C TYR A 396 -33.57 -25.32 -58.31
N GLU A 397 -33.59 -25.53 -59.62
CA GLU A 397 -32.50 -26.02 -60.47
C GLU A 397 -31.73 -24.85 -61.11
N TYR A 398 -30.43 -25.03 -61.41
CA TYR A 398 -29.55 -23.99 -61.96
C TYR A 398 -29.20 -24.30 -63.42
N ASP A 399 -29.59 -23.40 -64.32
CA ASP A 399 -29.48 -23.58 -65.76
C ASP A 399 -28.35 -22.72 -66.36
N ALA A 400 -27.60 -23.26 -67.31
CA ALA A 400 -26.53 -22.56 -68.04
C ALA A 400 -26.36 -23.13 -69.45
N PRO A 401 -26.13 -22.27 -70.46
CA PRO A 401 -25.28 -22.70 -71.58
C PRO A 401 -24.27 -21.65 -72.10
N ALA A 402 -23.23 -22.19 -72.72
CA ALA A 402 -22.06 -21.56 -73.34
C ALA A 402 -22.35 -20.67 -74.57
N ASP A 403 -21.42 -19.78 -75.00
CA ASP A 403 -20.30 -20.11 -75.92
C ASP A 403 -19.65 -18.91 -76.69
N SER A 404 -18.32 -18.98 -76.90
CA SER A 404 -17.54 -18.43 -78.04
C SER A 404 -17.23 -16.89 -78.19
N PRO A 405 -16.24 -16.44 -79.02
CA PRO A 405 -14.78 -16.61 -78.79
C PRO A 405 -13.84 -15.42 -79.21
N ALA A 406 -12.53 -15.54 -78.90
CA ALA A 406 -11.36 -14.78 -79.45
C ALA A 406 -11.26 -13.24 -79.20
N GLY A 407 -10.08 -12.60 -79.08
CA GLY A 407 -8.68 -13.04 -78.96
C GLY A 407 -7.70 -11.95 -79.46
N ASP A 408 -6.58 -11.67 -78.75
CA ASP A 408 -5.33 -11.10 -79.33
C ASP A 408 -4.13 -11.16 -78.33
N ASP A 409 -2.92 -11.12 -78.85
CA ASP A 409 -1.63 -11.31 -78.15
C ASP A 409 -0.98 -10.02 -77.61
N ARG A 410 -0.31 -10.10 -76.44
CA ARG A 410 1.14 -9.78 -76.28
C ARG A 410 1.70 -10.04 -74.88
N PRO A 411 3.02 -10.34 -74.75
CA PRO A 411 3.61 -10.77 -73.49
C PRO A 411 4.44 -9.70 -72.76
N ALA A 412 4.42 -9.74 -71.42
CA ALA A 412 5.48 -9.20 -70.57
C ALA A 412 5.49 -10.00 -69.26
N GLY A 413 6.58 -10.69 -68.96
CA GLY A 413 6.69 -11.53 -67.77
C GLY A 413 7.65 -10.96 -66.73
N SER A 414 7.28 -11.07 -65.45
CA SER A 414 8.20 -11.53 -64.39
C SER A 414 7.47 -11.74 -63.06
N THR A 415 7.42 -13.00 -62.61
CA THR A 415 7.46 -13.42 -61.19
C THR A 415 6.61 -12.65 -60.17
N THR A 416 5.40 -13.17 -59.90
CA THR A 416 4.88 -13.21 -58.52
C THR A 416 4.65 -14.66 -58.11
N ALA A 417 5.33 -15.10 -57.05
CA ALA A 417 5.11 -16.42 -56.50
C ALA A 417 3.81 -16.41 -55.67
N ARG A 418 2.74 -17.00 -56.21
CA ARG A 418 1.58 -17.44 -55.44
C ARG A 418 1.42 -18.95 -55.64
N PRO A 419 1.32 -19.76 -54.57
CA PRO A 419 1.02 -21.18 -54.71
C PRO A 419 -0.42 -21.36 -55.20
N VAL A 420 -0.62 -22.30 -56.12
CA VAL A 420 -1.95 -22.73 -56.54
C VAL A 420 -2.54 -23.58 -55.41
N VAL A 421 -3.58 -23.07 -54.75
CA VAL A 421 -4.29 -23.82 -53.71
C VAL A 421 -5.36 -24.68 -54.38
N ALA A 422 -5.03 -25.94 -54.63
CA ALA A 422 -6.00 -26.95 -55.03
C ALA A 422 -6.62 -27.60 -53.78
N PHE A 423 -7.92 -27.43 -53.58
CA PHE A 423 -8.67 -28.13 -52.54
C PHE A 423 -9.15 -29.48 -53.07
N GLY A 424 -8.36 -30.52 -52.88
CA GLY A 424 -8.86 -31.90 -52.90
C GLY A 424 -9.55 -32.24 -51.57
N PRO A 425 -10.46 -33.24 -51.53
CA PRO A 425 -10.85 -33.87 -50.28
C PRO A 425 -9.60 -34.38 -49.56
N ARG A 426 -9.49 -34.14 -48.26
CA ARG A 426 -8.46 -34.78 -47.45
C ARG A 426 -8.97 -36.15 -47.05
N ASP A 427 -8.18 -37.18 -47.33
CA ASP A 427 -8.32 -38.44 -46.62
C ASP A 427 -7.86 -38.22 -45.18
N ASP A 428 -8.78 -38.34 -44.22
CA ASP A 428 -8.47 -38.27 -42.80
C ASP A 428 -7.81 -39.60 -42.37
N ASP A 429 -6.47 -39.62 -42.35
CA ASP A 429 -5.70 -40.76 -41.84
C ASP A 429 -5.71 -40.75 -40.31
N ASP A 430 -6.52 -41.63 -39.73
CA ASP A 430 -6.94 -41.63 -38.33
C ASP A 430 -5.80 -42.11 -37.40
N THR A 431 -4.88 -41.21 -37.03
CA THR A 431 -3.76 -41.54 -36.14
C THR A 431 -4.24 -41.82 -34.71
N ALA A 432 -4.58 -43.09 -34.44
CA ALA A 432 -5.07 -43.55 -33.14
C ALA A 432 -4.10 -43.22 -31.99
N VAL A 433 -4.55 -42.37 -31.06
CA VAL A 433 -3.79 -41.99 -29.86
C VAL A 433 -3.63 -43.22 -28.94
N PRO A 434 -2.41 -43.58 -28.52
CA PRO A 434 -2.22 -44.76 -27.66
C PRO A 434 -2.87 -44.56 -26.28
N PRO A 435 -3.57 -45.57 -25.73
CA PRO A 435 -4.34 -45.41 -24.51
C PRO A 435 -3.44 -45.16 -23.29
N VAL A 436 -3.73 -44.07 -22.56
CA VAL A 436 -2.97 -43.69 -21.36
C VAL A 436 -3.08 -44.78 -20.28
N PRO A 437 -1.94 -45.27 -19.72
CA PRO A 437 -1.95 -46.33 -18.72
C PRO A 437 -2.84 -46.00 -17.51
N TRP A 438 -3.57 -46.99 -17.01
CA TRP A 438 -4.62 -46.79 -16.00
C TRP A 438 -4.11 -46.10 -14.72
N TYR A 439 -2.87 -46.36 -14.31
CA TYR A 439 -2.24 -45.76 -13.13
C TYR A 439 -1.89 -44.26 -13.27
N ARG A 440 -1.91 -43.70 -14.49
CA ARG A 440 -1.78 -42.26 -14.74
C ARG A 440 -3.12 -41.53 -14.85
N ARG A 441 -4.25 -42.22 -14.69
CA ARG A 441 -5.57 -41.59 -14.72
C ARG A 441 -5.77 -40.78 -13.43
N PRO A 442 -6.21 -39.51 -13.49
CA PRO A 442 -6.40 -38.65 -12.31
C PRO A 442 -7.13 -39.31 -11.12
N PRO A 443 -8.27 -40.02 -11.29
CA PRO A 443 -8.96 -40.64 -10.14
C PRO A 443 -8.15 -41.73 -9.44
N VAL A 444 -7.24 -42.43 -10.14
CA VAL A 444 -6.40 -43.47 -9.53
C VAL A 444 -5.32 -42.84 -8.65
N ILE A 445 -4.73 -41.73 -9.10
CA ILE A 445 -3.73 -40.97 -8.33
C ILE A 445 -4.37 -40.42 -7.04
N VAL A 446 -5.60 -39.87 -7.13
CA VAL A 446 -6.35 -39.39 -5.97
C VAL A 446 -6.69 -40.53 -5.00
N ALA A 447 -7.12 -41.69 -5.50
CA ALA A 447 -7.43 -42.85 -4.67
C ALA A 447 -6.20 -43.41 -3.92
N VAL A 448 -5.03 -43.48 -4.58
CA VAL A 448 -3.77 -43.89 -3.94
C VAL A 448 -3.31 -42.87 -2.90
N GLY A 449 -3.43 -41.57 -3.20
CA GLY A 449 -3.14 -40.50 -2.23
C GLY A 449 -4.01 -40.60 -0.97
N ALA A 450 -5.32 -40.81 -1.13
CA ALA A 450 -6.24 -41.01 -0.01
C ALA A 450 -5.90 -42.25 0.83
N LEU A 451 -5.49 -43.35 0.20
CA LEU A 451 -5.08 -44.58 0.89
C LEU A 451 -3.80 -44.35 1.73
N ILE A 452 -2.82 -43.62 1.21
CA ILE A 452 -1.58 -43.28 1.93
C ILE A 452 -1.89 -42.42 3.16
N VAL A 453 -2.77 -41.41 3.03
CA VAL A 453 -3.20 -40.59 4.17
C VAL A 453 -3.91 -41.44 5.23
N LEU A 454 -4.79 -42.36 4.82
CA LEU A 454 -5.46 -43.30 5.74
C LEU A 454 -4.48 -44.20 6.48
N LEU A 455 -3.45 -44.72 5.80
CA LEU A 455 -2.40 -45.52 6.42
C LEU A 455 -1.54 -44.71 7.40
N LEU A 456 -1.23 -43.44 7.10
CA LEU A 456 -0.52 -42.57 8.03
C LEU A 456 -1.35 -42.23 9.27
N VAL A 457 -2.66 -42.00 9.13
CA VAL A 457 -3.58 -41.80 10.26
C VAL A 457 -3.71 -43.07 11.10
N ALA A 458 -3.83 -44.24 10.47
CA ALA A 458 -3.86 -45.53 11.17
C ALA A 458 -2.55 -45.82 11.92
N PHE A 459 -1.40 -45.49 11.32
CA PHE A 459 -0.09 -45.62 11.96
C PHE A 459 0.07 -44.66 13.14
N ALA A 460 -0.37 -43.41 13.02
CA ALA A 460 -0.36 -42.44 14.12
C ALA A 460 -1.28 -42.88 15.27
N ALA A 461 -2.46 -43.43 14.98
CA ALA A 461 -3.36 -44.00 15.97
C ALA A 461 -2.75 -45.24 16.67
N ALA A 462 -2.11 -46.14 15.92
CA ALA A 462 -1.43 -47.30 16.48
C ALA A 462 -0.23 -46.90 17.37
N TYR A 463 0.52 -45.87 16.98
CA TYR A 463 1.62 -45.31 17.77
C TYR A 463 1.11 -44.69 19.08
N ALA A 464 0.02 -43.91 19.02
CA ALA A 464 -0.62 -43.34 20.20
C ALA A 464 -1.21 -44.40 21.15
N LEU A 465 -1.69 -45.53 20.62
CA LEU A 465 -2.18 -46.67 21.40
C LEU A 465 -1.06 -47.61 21.92
N SER A 466 0.19 -47.38 21.53
CA SER A 466 1.37 -48.16 21.96
C SER A 466 2.30 -47.40 22.91
N GLY A 467 1.93 -46.17 23.30
CA GLY A 467 2.60 -45.44 24.38
C GLY A 467 1.99 -45.83 25.72
N ASP A 468 2.79 -46.45 26.60
CA ASP A 468 2.36 -46.76 27.96
C ASP A 468 2.16 -45.46 28.79
N ASP A 469 0.95 -45.27 29.32
CA ASP A 469 0.61 -44.19 30.27
C ASP A 469 1.06 -44.54 31.70
N GLU A 470 1.76 -43.62 32.37
CA GLU A 470 1.70 -43.50 33.85
C GLU A 470 0.68 -42.41 34.23
N PRO A 471 -0.30 -42.68 35.12
CA PRO A 471 -1.49 -41.85 35.23
C PRO A 471 -1.32 -40.64 36.16
N ALA A 472 -1.58 -39.44 35.64
CA ALA A 472 -1.79 -38.24 36.44
C ALA A 472 -3.29 -37.97 36.65
N THR A 473 -3.75 -37.98 37.91
CA THR A 473 -5.15 -37.67 38.26
C THR A 473 -5.40 -36.16 38.38
N THR A 474 -6.24 -35.63 37.50
CA THR A 474 -6.89 -34.31 37.69
C THR A 474 -7.83 -34.31 38.90
N PRO A 475 -8.09 -33.12 39.49
CA PRO A 475 -9.50 -32.72 39.52
C PRO A 475 -9.77 -31.26 39.12
N THR A 476 -10.92 -31.09 38.46
CA THR A 476 -11.58 -29.83 38.10
C THR A 476 -11.87 -28.93 39.30
N THR A 477 -11.78 -27.61 39.12
CA THR A 477 -12.40 -26.63 40.02
C THR A 477 -13.14 -25.53 39.25
N THR A 478 -14.25 -25.08 39.83
CA THR A 478 -15.03 -23.87 39.50
C THR A 478 -15.77 -23.48 40.80
N PRO A 479 -16.20 -22.21 41.00
CA PRO A 479 -15.56 -21.44 42.07
C PRO A 479 -16.53 -20.85 43.11
N THR A 480 -16.00 -20.46 44.28
CA THR A 480 -16.69 -19.47 45.12
C THR A 480 -15.76 -18.62 45.98
N THR A 481 -16.12 -17.33 46.05
CA THR A 481 -15.57 -16.25 46.88
C THR A 481 -15.65 -16.53 48.39
N THR A 482 -14.71 -16.02 49.20
CA THR A 482 -14.96 -15.41 50.53
C THR A 482 -13.71 -14.70 51.09
N THR A 483 -13.95 -13.61 51.83
CA THR A 483 -12.98 -12.65 52.38
C THR A 483 -12.30 -13.12 53.67
N ALA A 484 -11.07 -12.63 53.93
CA ALA A 484 -10.24 -12.91 55.12
C ALA A 484 -10.76 -12.30 56.45
N PRO A 485 -10.23 -12.79 57.60
CA PRO A 485 -9.55 -11.88 58.53
C PRO A 485 -8.22 -12.42 59.15
N ALA A 486 -7.55 -11.56 59.92
CA ALA A 486 -6.14 -11.62 60.35
C ALA A 486 -5.86 -12.43 61.67
N PRO A 487 -4.59 -12.67 62.08
CA PRO A 487 -4.21 -13.69 63.07
C PRO A 487 -3.90 -13.18 64.51
N PRO A 488 -3.83 -14.07 65.52
CA PRO A 488 -3.25 -13.83 66.85
C PRO A 488 -1.86 -14.51 67.07
N PRO A 489 -1.10 -14.20 68.16
CA PRO A 489 0.37 -14.41 68.21
C PRO A 489 0.93 -15.30 69.36
N ALA A 490 2.23 -15.68 69.23
CA ALA A 490 3.21 -16.13 70.25
C ALA A 490 2.97 -17.49 70.99
N ALA A 491 3.94 -18.30 71.46
CA ALA A 491 5.41 -18.45 71.38
C ALA A 491 5.79 -19.84 72.03
N PRO A 492 7.02 -20.13 72.57
CA PRO A 492 8.32 -20.39 71.92
C PRO A 492 9.00 -21.76 72.26
N GLY A 493 10.16 -22.05 71.64
CA GLY A 493 11.14 -23.11 71.99
C GLY A 493 11.79 -23.74 70.74
N GLU A 494 13.02 -24.28 70.71
CA GLU A 494 14.18 -24.23 71.64
C GLU A 494 15.49 -24.56 70.82
N THR A 495 16.69 -24.26 71.34
CA THR A 495 18.00 -24.34 70.64
C THR A 495 18.52 -25.78 70.44
N PRO A 496 19.41 -26.06 69.47
CA PRO A 496 20.80 -26.44 69.87
C PRO A 496 21.93 -26.00 68.91
N ALA A 497 23.18 -26.19 69.35
CA ALA A 497 24.46 -25.91 68.65
C ALA A 497 25.51 -27.01 69.02
N PRO A 498 26.80 -26.94 68.62
CA PRO A 498 27.39 -26.84 67.27
C PRO A 498 28.48 -27.92 67.00
N GLN A 499 29.05 -27.94 65.77
CA GLN A 499 30.40 -28.42 65.29
C GLN A 499 30.30 -29.01 63.85
N THR A 500 31.33 -29.17 63.01
CA THR A 500 32.64 -28.48 62.79
C THR A 500 33.28 -29.07 61.51
N GLN A 501 33.80 -28.25 60.58
CA GLN A 501 34.77 -28.71 59.56
C GLN A 501 35.69 -27.57 59.05
N ALA A 502 36.86 -27.93 58.52
CA ALA A 502 38.06 -27.08 58.33
C ALA A 502 38.18 -26.39 56.93
N PRO A 503 39.06 -25.39 56.76
CA PRO A 503 39.07 -24.51 55.57
C PRO A 503 40.05 -24.93 54.44
N PRO A 504 39.77 -24.57 53.17
CA PRO A 504 40.72 -24.53 52.06
C PRO A 504 41.41 -23.14 51.91
N PRO A 505 42.43 -22.96 51.04
CA PRO A 505 43.59 -22.12 51.36
C PRO A 505 43.50 -20.64 50.96
N GLU A 506 44.29 -19.81 51.65
CA GLU A 506 44.58 -18.42 51.27
C GLU A 506 45.31 -18.36 49.92
N THR A 507 44.82 -17.51 49.02
CA THR A 507 45.59 -17.06 47.85
C THR A 507 45.95 -15.60 48.06
N VAL A 508 47.23 -15.33 48.33
CA VAL A 508 47.73 -13.95 48.49
C VAL A 508 47.77 -13.29 47.12
N TYR A 509 46.92 -12.28 46.90
CA TYR A 509 47.07 -11.35 45.79
C TYR A 509 47.78 -10.09 46.29
N GLU A 510 49.00 -9.91 45.81
CA GLU A 510 49.81 -8.72 46.05
C GLU A 510 49.20 -7.52 45.29
N THR A 511 48.70 -6.53 46.03
CA THR A 511 48.09 -5.34 45.42
C THR A 511 49.17 -4.44 44.84
N ALA A 512 49.39 -4.52 43.53
CA ALA A 512 50.24 -3.57 42.81
C ALA A 512 49.73 -2.13 43.01
N PRO A 513 50.61 -1.13 43.25
CA PRO A 513 50.21 0.27 43.34
C PRO A 513 49.65 0.75 42.00
N PRO A 514 48.65 1.64 42.00
CA PRO A 514 48.02 2.12 40.76
C PRO A 514 49.06 2.84 39.87
N PRO A 515 49.01 2.63 38.54
CA PRO A 515 49.88 3.35 37.63
C PRO A 515 49.60 4.86 37.72
N ALA A 516 50.67 5.65 37.71
CA ALA A 516 50.56 7.11 37.71
C ALA A 516 49.72 7.58 36.51
N ALA A 517 48.80 8.50 36.75
CA ALA A 517 48.02 9.13 35.68
C ALA A 517 48.97 9.87 34.72
N PRO A 518 48.74 9.81 33.40
CA PRO A 518 49.44 10.71 32.48
C PRO A 518 49.05 12.15 32.81
N GLU A 519 50.04 13.00 33.03
CA GLU A 519 49.84 14.44 33.21
C GLU A 519 49.25 15.03 31.92
N SER A 520 47.96 15.36 31.97
CA SER A 520 47.32 16.13 30.90
C SER A 520 47.87 17.56 30.95
N PRO A 521 48.35 18.16 29.84
CA PRO A 521 48.85 19.52 29.85
C PRO A 521 47.82 20.52 30.36
N ALA A 522 48.25 21.50 31.15
CA ALA A 522 47.37 22.55 31.63
C ALA A 522 46.69 23.27 30.45
N PRO A 523 45.39 23.60 30.55
CA PRO A 523 44.71 24.36 29.51
C PRO A 523 45.36 25.75 29.35
N PRO A 524 45.45 26.29 28.13
CA PRO A 524 45.92 27.65 27.93
C PRO A 524 44.99 28.65 28.63
N PRO A 525 45.48 29.84 29.02
CA PRO A 525 44.64 30.87 29.62
C PRO A 525 43.52 31.28 28.64
N PRO A 526 42.34 31.69 29.16
CA PRO A 526 41.23 32.07 28.31
C PRO A 526 41.63 33.26 27.43
N SER A 527 41.44 33.12 26.12
CA SER A 527 41.63 34.22 25.18
C SER A 527 40.59 35.30 25.48
N GLU A 528 41.06 36.52 25.69
CA GLU A 528 40.24 37.69 25.95
C GLU A 528 39.29 37.95 24.77
N ALA A 529 37.99 38.02 25.04
CA ALA A 529 36.99 38.28 24.00
C ALA A 529 36.99 39.78 23.64
N PRO A 530 36.96 40.15 22.34
CA PRO A 530 36.86 41.56 21.97
C PRO A 530 35.52 42.17 22.45
N PRO A 531 35.51 43.42 22.94
CA PRO A 531 34.32 44.01 23.52
C PRO A 531 33.23 44.27 22.46
N PRO A 532 31.93 44.22 22.85
CA PRO A 532 30.83 44.51 21.95
C PRO A 532 30.81 45.99 21.54
N PRO A 533 30.37 46.32 20.31
CA PRO A 533 30.24 47.71 19.87
C PRO A 533 29.15 48.46 20.67
N PRO A 534 29.31 49.79 20.90
CA PRO A 534 28.38 50.57 21.70
C PRO A 534 27.02 50.78 20.97
N PRO A 535 25.91 50.94 21.72
CA PRO A 535 24.61 51.22 21.14
C PRO A 535 24.54 52.65 20.56
N PRO A 536 23.79 52.87 19.47
CA PRO A 536 23.61 54.21 18.90
C PRO A 536 22.77 55.10 19.84
N THR A 537 23.27 56.31 20.11
CA THR A 537 22.62 57.31 20.95
C THR A 537 21.49 58.04 20.21
N THR A 538 20.24 57.75 20.59
CA THR A 538 19.06 58.52 20.17
C THR A 538 19.17 59.96 20.66
N THR A 539 19.30 60.91 19.72
CA THR A 539 19.23 62.36 20.01
C THR A 539 17.85 62.88 19.64
N ALA A 540 17.10 63.37 20.64
CA ALA A 540 15.74 63.87 20.45
C ALA A 540 15.72 65.36 20.02
N PRO A 541 14.92 65.76 19.02
CA PRO A 541 14.63 67.17 18.71
C PRO A 541 13.59 67.80 19.69
N PRO A 542 13.55 69.14 19.82
CA PRO A 542 12.77 69.84 20.84
C PRO A 542 11.30 70.16 20.45
N PRO A 543 10.42 70.48 21.42
CA PRO A 543 9.00 70.79 21.17
C PRO A 543 8.70 72.30 21.04
N PRO A 544 7.69 72.67 20.23
CA PRO A 544 6.94 73.93 20.33
C PRO A 544 5.40 73.65 20.45
N PRO A 545 4.49 74.64 20.67
CA PRO A 545 3.84 74.80 21.98
C PRO A 545 2.31 74.52 21.98
N GLU A 546 1.72 74.49 23.17
CA GLU A 546 0.27 74.29 23.42
C GLU A 546 -0.62 75.43 22.90
N THR A 547 -1.84 75.12 22.45
CA THR A 547 -2.97 76.06 22.45
C THR A 547 -4.32 75.33 22.65
N THR A 548 -5.13 75.94 23.52
CA THR A 548 -6.40 75.58 24.16
C THR A 548 -7.58 75.11 23.25
N GLN A 549 -8.48 74.27 23.83
CA GLN A 549 -9.84 73.87 23.34
C GLN A 549 -10.86 75.05 23.30
N PRO A 550 -12.19 74.93 22.98
CA PRO A 550 -13.10 73.78 22.65
C PRO A 550 -14.08 74.06 21.44
N PRO A 551 -15.30 73.47 21.23
CA PRO A 551 -15.97 72.23 21.70
C PRO A 551 -16.47 71.29 20.53
N ALA A 552 -17.40 70.34 20.81
CA ALA A 552 -17.77 69.18 19.97
C ALA A 552 -18.96 69.33 18.98
N SER A 553 -19.13 68.40 18.00
CA SER A 553 -20.43 67.81 17.52
C SER A 553 -20.36 66.72 16.41
N THR A 554 -20.89 65.52 16.71
CA THR A 554 -21.76 64.59 15.90
C THR A 554 -21.51 64.14 14.42
N THR A 555 -21.57 62.81 14.20
CA THR A 555 -22.28 62.03 13.10
C THR A 555 -21.47 61.11 12.13
N ARG A 556 -21.97 59.85 12.00
CA ARG A 556 -21.77 58.69 11.05
C ARG A 556 -21.53 59.02 9.53
N PRO A 557 -21.21 58.05 8.61
CA PRO A 557 -21.19 56.56 8.67
C PRO A 557 -19.90 55.87 8.06
N PRO A 558 -19.79 54.52 7.89
CA PRO A 558 -18.50 53.84 7.62
C PRO A 558 -18.20 53.55 6.13
N ILE A 559 -16.90 53.40 5.79
CA ILE A 559 -16.40 53.02 4.44
C ILE A 559 -15.32 51.92 4.55
N ILE A 560 -15.25 51.10 3.51
CA ILE A 560 -14.52 49.83 3.32
C ILE A 560 -12.97 50.00 3.39
N PRO A 561 -12.22 49.05 4.00
CA PRO A 561 -10.76 49.09 4.00
C PRO A 561 -10.17 48.66 2.65
N THR A 562 -9.33 49.51 2.05
CA THR A 562 -8.52 49.18 0.87
C THR A 562 -7.06 49.01 1.28
N LEU A 563 -6.42 47.91 0.84
CA LEU A 563 -5.03 47.59 1.16
C LEU A 563 -4.05 48.51 0.40
N PRO A 564 -3.00 49.04 1.05
CA PRO A 564 -1.94 49.77 0.36
C PRO A 564 -0.93 48.81 -0.28
N TYR A 565 -0.82 48.82 -1.60
CA TYR A 565 0.34 48.24 -2.30
C TYR A 565 1.53 49.19 -2.23
N THR A 566 2.67 48.70 -1.76
CA THR A 566 3.97 49.37 -1.86
C THR A 566 4.53 49.25 -3.27
N THR A 567 4.88 50.38 -3.90
CA THR A 567 5.53 50.42 -5.21
C THR A 567 7.02 50.08 -5.11
N ILE A 568 7.46 49.16 -5.97
CA ILE A 568 8.89 48.84 -6.16
C ILE A 568 9.52 49.91 -7.07
N PRO A 569 10.59 50.61 -6.66
CA PRO A 569 11.27 51.57 -7.54
C PRO A 569 12.09 50.86 -8.63
N GLY A 570 11.90 51.20 -9.91
CA GLY A 570 12.82 50.75 -10.97
C GLY A 570 12.31 50.64 -12.41
N LEU A 571 11.01 50.80 -12.70
CA LEU A 571 10.45 50.62 -14.06
C LEU A 571 9.76 51.89 -14.59
N PRO A 572 9.88 52.19 -15.90
CA PRO A 572 9.20 53.33 -16.53
C PRO A 572 7.69 53.08 -16.67
N PHE A 573 6.92 54.16 -16.56
CA PHE A 573 5.45 54.16 -16.55
C PHE A 573 4.82 53.76 -17.90
N VAL A 574 3.86 52.83 -17.86
CA VAL A 574 2.98 52.48 -19.00
C VAL A 574 1.56 53.01 -18.70
N PRO A 575 0.94 53.82 -19.56
CA PRO A 575 -0.42 54.31 -19.34
C PRO A 575 -1.47 53.18 -19.39
N ALA A 576 -2.41 53.19 -18.45
CA ALA A 576 -3.55 52.27 -18.45
C ALA A 576 -4.61 52.68 -19.49
N PRO A 577 -5.32 51.73 -20.14
CA PRO A 577 -6.40 52.02 -21.09
C PRO A 577 -7.65 52.59 -20.39
N PRO A 578 -8.48 53.38 -21.09
CA PRO A 578 -9.67 53.99 -20.51
C PRO A 578 -10.75 52.93 -20.18
N PRO A 579 -11.52 53.10 -19.08
CA PRO A 579 -12.57 52.17 -18.71
C PRO A 579 -13.76 52.27 -19.67
N ILE A 580 -14.21 51.13 -20.18
CA ILE A 580 -15.44 51.02 -20.96
C ILE A 580 -16.62 51.17 -20.00
N GLY A 581 -17.36 52.27 -20.13
CA GLY A 581 -18.61 52.49 -19.39
C GLY A 581 -19.70 51.55 -19.89
N GLY A 582 -20.39 50.89 -18.95
CA GLY A 582 -21.63 50.17 -19.25
C GLY A 582 -22.82 51.13 -19.33
N ASN A 583 -23.78 50.79 -20.19
CA ASN A 583 -25.13 51.32 -20.21
C ASN A 583 -26.09 50.23 -20.69
#